data_AF-A0A316WD26-F1
#
_entry.id   AF-A0A316WD26-F1
#
_cell.length_a   1.000
_cell.length_b   1.000
_cell.length_c   1.000
_cell.angle_alpha   90.00
_cell.angle_beta   90.00
_cell.angle_gamma   90.00
#
_symmetry.space_group_name_H-M   'P 1'
#
loop_
_entity.id
_entity.type
_entity.pdbx_description
1 polymer ?
#
loop_
_entity_poly.entity_id
_entity_poly.type
_entity_poly.pdbx_seq_one_letter_code
_entity_poly.pdbx_strand_id
1 'polypeptide(L)'
;MDRANHYYPFGLEFGGDLNLNGTVSPNYRYSTQGQENQADSRWSSYRWRNYDPAMARFFNVDPLAEDYPTWSTYAFSGNRVVDARELEGLEPLEIKKTTQNLIIVNQGYVGTPLSGNTQAQNYAKYNKDGGIDYEGIGMINNLNSSKNQVGVFASGKGDVTKNDILASVQSFRKQSPNGKLIMVGHSMGADNLIELVNEHSEVKVDLLFTLDIADDPLSGTDDDIIPSNVKTAVNYYNKNDGFMHSGIGGEDIEAKDPSKTKVLNVPVSSAHTQIDNKYRYNAYNAVVNELNKEEKKK
;
A
#
# COMPACT_ATOMS: atom_id res chain seq x y z
N MET A 1 -3.03 -28.98 -18.42
CA MET A 1 -4.25 -28.39 -17.85
C MET A 1 -5.10 -29.51 -17.32
N ASP A 2 -5.51 -29.45 -16.04
CA ASP A 2 -6.38 -30.45 -15.39
C ASP A 2 -7.86 -30.20 -15.71
N ARG A 3 -8.29 -28.92 -15.74
CA ARG A 3 -9.68 -28.51 -16.01
C ARG A 3 -9.74 -27.14 -16.69
N ALA A 4 -10.78 -26.92 -17.49
CA ALA A 4 -11.17 -25.62 -18.04
C ALA A 4 -12.64 -25.35 -17.71
N ASN A 5 -12.94 -24.13 -17.23
CA ASN A 5 -14.28 -23.72 -16.81
C ASN A 5 -14.70 -22.42 -17.45
N HIS A 6 -16.00 -22.27 -17.67
CA HIS A 6 -16.64 -21.02 -18.04
C HIS A 6 -17.63 -20.61 -16.96
N TYR A 7 -17.72 -19.30 -16.73
CA TYR A 7 -18.57 -18.71 -15.71
C TYR A 7 -19.49 -17.67 -16.35
N TYR A 8 -20.71 -17.58 -15.84
CA TYR A 8 -21.56 -16.41 -16.06
C TYR A 8 -20.90 -15.18 -15.39
N PRO A 9 -21.26 -13.93 -15.79
CA PRO A 9 -20.58 -12.74 -15.28
C PRO A 9 -20.49 -12.67 -13.75
N PHE A 10 -21.54 -13.11 -13.05
CA PHE A 10 -21.61 -13.13 -11.59
C PHE A 10 -20.96 -14.36 -10.93
N GLY A 11 -20.18 -15.12 -11.68
CA GLY A 11 -19.36 -16.21 -11.15
C GLY A 11 -20.04 -17.56 -11.01
N LEU A 12 -21.30 -17.69 -11.46
CA LEU A 12 -21.98 -18.99 -11.53
C LEU A 12 -21.34 -19.83 -12.64
N GLU A 13 -21.09 -21.10 -12.36
CA GLU A 13 -20.54 -22.03 -13.35
C GLU A 13 -21.55 -22.35 -14.44
N PHE A 14 -21.08 -22.45 -15.68
CA PHE A 14 -21.93 -22.93 -16.77
C PHE A 14 -22.37 -24.37 -16.48
N GLY A 15 -23.68 -24.60 -16.45
CA GLY A 15 -24.27 -25.88 -16.03
C GLY A 15 -24.64 -25.97 -14.55
N GLY A 16 -24.35 -24.93 -13.75
CA GLY A 16 -24.79 -24.79 -12.36
C GLY A 16 -23.92 -25.50 -11.31
N ASP A 17 -22.98 -26.34 -11.72
CA ASP A 17 -22.14 -27.16 -10.84
C ASP A 17 -20.68 -27.22 -11.30
N LEU A 18 -19.77 -27.49 -10.35
CA LEU A 18 -18.37 -27.86 -10.64
C LEU A 18 -18.33 -29.13 -11.51
N ASN A 19 -17.88 -28.99 -12.77
CA ASN A 19 -17.65 -30.14 -13.64
C ASN A 19 -16.40 -30.90 -13.19
N LEU A 20 -16.61 -32.00 -12.48
CA LEU A 20 -15.55 -32.88 -11.94
C LEU A 20 -15.31 -34.12 -12.83
N ASN A 21 -15.89 -34.21 -14.03
CA ASN A 21 -15.73 -35.39 -14.87
C ASN A 21 -14.32 -35.42 -15.49
N GLY A 22 -13.57 -36.50 -15.21
CA GLY A 22 -12.26 -36.74 -15.78
C GLY A 22 -11.12 -35.89 -15.19
N THR A 23 -11.37 -35.17 -14.09
CA THR A 23 -10.32 -34.42 -13.39
C THR A 23 -9.41 -35.34 -12.59
N VAL A 24 -8.11 -35.01 -12.54
CA VAL A 24 -7.16 -35.68 -11.64
C VAL A 24 -7.25 -35.13 -10.20
N SER A 25 -8.03 -34.06 -9.98
CA SER A 25 -8.25 -33.39 -8.70
C SER A 25 -9.74 -33.33 -8.30
N PRO A 26 -10.41 -34.47 -8.05
CA PRO A 26 -11.86 -34.51 -7.78
C PRO A 26 -12.26 -33.78 -6.50
N ASN A 27 -11.30 -33.52 -5.61
CA ASN A 27 -11.49 -32.76 -4.37
C ASN A 27 -11.26 -31.26 -4.54
N TYR A 28 -10.99 -30.76 -5.75
CA TYR A 28 -10.78 -29.34 -5.98
C TYR A 28 -12.11 -28.58 -5.86
N ARG A 29 -12.21 -27.74 -4.83
CA ARG A 29 -13.43 -26.99 -4.48
C ARG A 29 -13.37 -25.51 -4.79
N TYR A 30 -12.37 -25.04 -5.52
CA TYR A 30 -12.25 -23.61 -5.83
C TYR A 30 -12.90 -23.27 -7.17
N SER A 31 -13.54 -22.10 -7.23
CA SER A 31 -14.33 -21.64 -8.37
C SER A 31 -13.94 -20.20 -8.75
N THR A 32 -14.90 -19.36 -9.15
CA THR A 32 -14.70 -17.97 -9.55
C THR A 32 -13.93 -17.17 -8.49
N GLN A 33 -13.01 -16.31 -8.96
CA GLN A 33 -12.13 -15.50 -8.12
C GLN A 33 -11.30 -16.29 -7.09
N GLY A 34 -11.13 -17.61 -7.30
CA GLY A 34 -10.33 -18.46 -6.42
C GLY A 34 -10.98 -18.74 -5.07
N GLN A 35 -12.30 -18.59 -4.95
CA GLN A 35 -13.04 -18.82 -3.71
C GLN A 35 -13.54 -20.26 -3.62
N GLU A 36 -13.60 -20.79 -2.39
CA GLU A 36 -14.12 -22.13 -2.15
C GLU A 36 -15.62 -22.19 -2.38
N ASN A 37 -16.07 -23.08 -3.27
CA ASN A 37 -17.45 -23.43 -3.54
C ASN A 37 -17.91 -24.51 -2.54
N GLN A 38 -18.92 -24.17 -1.76
CA GLN A 38 -19.52 -25.06 -0.77
C GLN A 38 -20.36 -26.14 -1.44
N ALA A 39 -20.04 -27.40 -1.14
CA ALA A 39 -20.66 -28.54 -1.84
C ALA A 39 -22.18 -28.57 -1.71
N ASP A 40 -22.74 -28.20 -0.55
CA ASP A 40 -24.16 -28.35 -0.26
C ASP A 40 -24.99 -27.14 -0.74
N SER A 41 -24.48 -25.92 -0.59
CA SER A 41 -25.21 -24.68 -0.93
C SER A 41 -24.85 -24.10 -2.30
N ARG A 42 -23.74 -24.55 -2.89
CA ARG A 42 -23.11 -23.96 -4.09
C ARG A 42 -22.68 -22.50 -3.93
N TRP A 43 -22.62 -22.02 -2.68
CA TRP A 43 -22.17 -20.68 -2.37
C TRP A 43 -20.65 -20.60 -2.43
N SER A 44 -20.15 -19.43 -2.84
CA SER A 44 -18.74 -19.11 -2.69
C SER A 44 -18.50 -18.55 -1.29
N SER A 45 -17.59 -19.18 -0.56
CA SER A 45 -17.18 -18.75 0.78
C SER A 45 -16.14 -17.65 0.65
N TYR A 46 -16.58 -16.40 0.81
CA TYR A 46 -15.70 -15.26 1.02
C TYR A 46 -15.45 -15.09 2.54
N ARG A 47 -14.33 -14.50 2.91
CA ARG A 47 -13.82 -14.39 4.28
C ARG A 47 -14.85 -13.89 5.30
N TRP A 48 -15.65 -12.90 4.91
CA TRP A 48 -16.59 -12.23 5.80
C TRP A 48 -18.06 -12.58 5.51
N ARG A 49 -18.34 -13.15 4.35
CA ARG A 49 -19.70 -13.31 3.81
C ARG A 49 -19.80 -14.54 2.93
N ASN A 50 -20.98 -15.15 2.89
CA ASN A 50 -21.26 -16.17 1.87
C ASN A 50 -21.93 -15.51 0.66
N TYR A 51 -21.41 -15.81 -0.53
CA TYR A 51 -21.90 -15.28 -1.81
C TYR A 51 -22.70 -16.33 -2.55
N ASP A 52 -23.89 -15.96 -3.00
CA ASP A 52 -24.70 -16.79 -3.88
C ASP A 52 -24.49 -16.32 -5.35
N PRO A 53 -23.74 -17.07 -6.17
CA PRO A 53 -23.49 -16.71 -7.55
C PRO A 53 -24.73 -16.81 -8.44
N ALA A 54 -25.75 -17.60 -8.06
CA ALA A 54 -27.00 -17.69 -8.80
C ALA A 54 -27.90 -16.46 -8.53
N MET A 55 -27.84 -15.92 -7.32
CA MET A 55 -28.57 -14.69 -6.95
C MET A 55 -27.78 -13.40 -7.15
N ALA A 56 -26.48 -13.50 -7.49
CA ALA A 56 -25.58 -12.36 -7.68
C ALA A 56 -25.49 -11.43 -6.45
N ARG A 57 -25.52 -11.98 -5.23
CA ARG A 57 -25.45 -11.19 -3.99
C ARG A 57 -24.88 -11.96 -2.81
N PHE A 58 -24.37 -11.21 -1.83
CA PHE A 58 -24.04 -11.77 -0.52
C PHE A 58 -25.29 -12.06 0.31
N PHE A 59 -25.19 -13.06 1.17
CA PHE A 59 -26.23 -13.38 2.15
C PHE A 59 -26.16 -12.48 3.40
N ASN A 60 -24.95 -12.03 3.74
CA ASN A 60 -24.67 -11.21 4.93
C ASN A 60 -24.44 -9.74 4.54
N VAL A 61 -24.82 -8.83 5.44
CA VAL A 61 -24.51 -7.40 5.34
C VAL A 61 -23.00 -7.21 5.30
N ASP A 62 -22.52 -6.34 4.39
CA ASP A 62 -21.12 -5.92 4.32
C ASP A 62 -20.65 -5.32 5.65
N PRO A 63 -19.56 -5.83 6.26
CA PRO A 63 -18.96 -5.19 7.43
C PRO A 63 -18.56 -3.71 7.19
N LEU A 64 -18.29 -3.33 5.95
CA LEU A 64 -17.95 -1.96 5.54
C LEU A 64 -19.16 -1.16 5.04
N ALA A 65 -20.38 -1.64 5.27
CA ALA A 65 -21.60 -1.00 4.77
C ALA A 65 -21.75 0.47 5.16
N GLU A 66 -21.27 0.85 6.35
CA GLU A 66 -21.35 2.23 6.85
C GLU A 66 -20.43 3.20 6.09
N ASP A 67 -19.32 2.70 5.56
CA ASP A 67 -18.35 3.48 4.79
C ASP A 67 -18.82 3.70 3.34
N TYR A 68 -19.67 2.80 2.83
CA TYR A 68 -20.22 2.86 1.46
C TYR A 68 -21.74 3.04 1.43
N PRO A 69 -22.29 4.16 1.93
CA PRO A 69 -23.74 4.36 2.07
C PRO A 69 -24.49 4.44 0.72
N THR A 70 -23.76 4.65 -0.38
CA THR A 70 -24.34 4.68 -1.75
C THR A 70 -24.37 3.31 -2.41
N TRP A 71 -23.81 2.28 -1.78
CA TRP A 71 -23.75 0.92 -2.31
C TRP A 71 -24.74 0.02 -1.58
N SER A 72 -25.22 -1.02 -2.26
CA SER A 72 -26.00 -2.06 -1.59
C SER A 72 -25.09 -2.82 -0.63
N THR A 73 -25.56 -3.04 0.60
CA THR A 73 -24.83 -3.81 1.62
C THR A 73 -24.68 -5.29 1.27
N TYR A 74 -25.29 -5.73 0.17
CA TYR A 74 -25.21 -7.10 -0.36
C TYR A 74 -24.55 -7.15 -1.76
N ALA A 75 -24.02 -6.02 -2.26
CA ALA A 75 -23.41 -5.94 -3.58
C ALA A 75 -22.17 -6.83 -3.68
N PHE A 76 -21.99 -7.44 -4.85
CA PHE A 76 -20.80 -8.21 -5.19
C PHE A 76 -19.98 -7.47 -6.24
N SER A 77 -18.68 -7.24 -5.97
CA SER A 77 -17.79 -6.45 -6.84
C SER A 77 -18.38 -5.09 -7.27
N GLY A 78 -19.25 -4.46 -6.45
CA GLY A 78 -19.93 -3.22 -6.82
C GLY A 78 -20.78 -3.30 -8.10
N ASN A 79 -21.29 -4.49 -8.44
CA ASN A 79 -21.96 -4.80 -9.72
C ASN A 79 -21.10 -4.58 -10.97
N ARG A 80 -19.78 -4.52 -10.82
CA ARG A 80 -18.78 -4.41 -11.90
C ARG A 80 -18.05 -5.74 -12.11
N VAL A 81 -18.77 -6.84 -12.23
CA VAL A 81 -18.21 -8.21 -12.18
C VAL A 81 -17.36 -8.62 -13.38
N VAL A 82 -17.35 -7.81 -14.45
CA VAL A 82 -16.51 -8.06 -15.63
C VAL A 82 -15.09 -7.51 -15.43
N ASP A 83 -14.97 -6.38 -14.74
CA ASP A 83 -13.73 -5.61 -14.62
C ASP A 83 -13.30 -5.34 -13.16
N ALA A 84 -14.10 -5.75 -12.17
CA ALA A 84 -13.79 -5.68 -10.76
C ALA A 84 -13.96 -7.04 -10.07
N ARG A 85 -13.01 -7.34 -9.17
CA ARG A 85 -13.10 -8.47 -8.23
C ARG A 85 -13.64 -7.99 -6.89
N GLU A 86 -14.17 -8.91 -6.10
CA GLU A 86 -14.51 -8.64 -4.71
C GLU A 86 -13.21 -8.45 -3.91
N LEU A 87 -13.14 -7.38 -3.13
CA LEU A 87 -11.92 -6.98 -2.44
C LEU A 87 -11.81 -7.57 -1.04
N GLU A 88 -12.88 -8.01 -0.37
CA GLU A 88 -12.80 -8.66 0.94
C GLU A 88 -12.02 -7.87 2.03
N GLY A 89 -12.12 -6.54 2.02
CA GLY A 89 -11.31 -5.70 2.91
C GLY A 89 -9.93 -5.36 2.34
N LEU A 90 -9.76 -5.45 1.00
CA LEU A 90 -8.55 -5.08 0.25
C LEU A 90 -8.76 -3.78 -0.54
N GLU A 91 -9.73 -2.96 -0.11
CA GLU A 91 -9.95 -1.64 -0.67
C GLU A 91 -8.69 -0.78 -0.45
N PRO A 92 -8.39 0.14 -1.38
CA PRO A 92 -7.37 1.16 -1.15
C PRO A 92 -7.66 1.94 0.13
N LEU A 93 -6.64 2.62 0.67
CA LEU A 93 -6.80 3.41 1.88
C LEU A 93 -7.93 4.44 1.70
N GLU A 94 -9.04 4.23 2.39
CA GLU A 94 -10.20 5.10 2.28
C GLU A 94 -9.91 6.43 2.99
N ILE A 95 -9.89 7.53 2.24
CA ILE A 95 -9.63 8.84 2.81
C ILE A 95 -10.89 9.38 3.49
N LYS A 96 -10.83 9.53 4.82
CA LYS A 96 -11.95 10.05 5.61
C LYS A 96 -12.24 11.50 5.25
N LYS A 97 -13.52 11.90 5.29
CA LYS A 97 -13.96 13.28 5.02
C LYS A 97 -13.30 14.33 5.92
N THR A 98 -12.88 13.93 7.12
CA THR A 98 -12.23 14.83 8.10
C THR A 98 -10.72 14.93 7.92
N THR A 99 -10.12 14.10 7.07
CA THR A 99 -8.67 14.03 6.85
C THR A 99 -8.16 15.32 6.22
N GLN A 100 -7.36 16.07 6.99
CA GLN A 100 -6.67 17.29 6.55
C GLN A 100 -5.23 16.99 6.13
N ASN A 101 -4.56 16.02 6.76
CA ASN A 101 -3.19 15.64 6.44
C ASN A 101 -3.10 14.14 6.21
N LEU A 102 -2.35 13.73 5.19
CA LEU A 102 -2.07 12.33 4.87
C LEU A 102 -0.60 12.03 5.14
N ILE A 103 -0.35 10.98 5.91
CA ILE A 103 0.97 10.44 6.17
C ILE A 103 1.02 9.04 5.54
N ILE A 104 1.92 8.84 4.59
CA ILE A 104 2.20 7.54 4.01
C ILE A 104 3.46 6.99 4.66
N VAL A 105 3.39 5.78 5.19
CA VAL A 105 4.53 5.03 5.72
C VAL A 105 4.70 3.79 4.85
N ASN A 106 5.80 3.68 4.12
CA ASN A 106 6.11 2.52 3.30
C ASN A 106 7.29 1.77 3.92
N GLN A 107 7.01 0.58 4.45
CA GLN A 107 7.97 -0.20 5.23
C GLN A 107 9.04 -0.85 4.35
N GLY A 108 10.13 -1.33 4.96
CA GLY A 108 11.16 -2.10 4.25
C GLY A 108 10.62 -3.36 3.57
N TYR A 109 11.44 -3.98 2.72
CA TYR A 109 11.01 -5.13 1.91
C TYR A 109 10.67 -6.33 2.80
N VAL A 110 9.39 -6.69 2.80
CA VAL A 110 8.84 -7.83 3.54
C VAL A 110 8.34 -8.94 2.60
N GLY A 111 8.50 -8.75 1.29
CA GLY A 111 7.93 -9.58 0.21
C GLY A 111 7.24 -8.70 -0.82
N THR A 112 6.65 -9.29 -1.87
CA THR A 112 5.92 -8.54 -2.89
C THR A 112 4.42 -8.72 -2.69
N PRO A 113 3.69 -7.69 -2.21
CA PRO A 113 2.24 -7.76 -2.09
C PRO A 113 1.56 -7.87 -3.46
N LEU A 114 0.47 -8.62 -3.51
CA LEU A 114 -0.43 -8.62 -4.68
C LEU A 114 -1.26 -7.33 -4.69
N SER A 115 -1.77 -6.96 -5.86
CA SER A 115 -2.67 -5.79 -6.01
C SER A 115 -3.87 -5.86 -5.05
N GLY A 116 -4.11 -4.74 -4.35
CA GLY A 116 -5.09 -4.60 -3.27
C GLY A 116 -4.58 -5.00 -1.88
N ASN A 117 -3.45 -5.73 -1.78
CA ASN A 117 -2.93 -6.23 -0.51
C ASN A 117 -1.81 -5.35 0.06
N THR A 118 -1.47 -4.24 -0.59
CA THR A 118 -0.27 -3.44 -0.30
C THR A 118 -0.32 -2.72 1.04
N GLN A 119 -1.50 -2.38 1.56
CA GLN A 119 -1.62 -1.89 2.93
C GLN A 119 -1.12 -2.96 3.90
N ALA A 120 -0.23 -2.61 4.83
CA ALA A 120 0.46 -3.57 5.69
C ALA A 120 -0.53 -4.43 6.52
N GLN A 121 -1.64 -3.84 6.98
CA GLN A 121 -2.72 -4.58 7.66
C GLN A 121 -3.38 -5.65 6.78
N ASN A 122 -3.43 -5.41 5.47
CA ASN A 122 -3.95 -6.35 4.48
C ASN A 122 -2.90 -7.39 4.09
N TYR A 123 -1.65 -6.96 3.93
CA TYR A 123 -0.56 -7.88 3.61
C TYR A 123 -0.31 -8.90 4.74
N ALA A 124 -0.48 -8.48 6.00
CA ALA A 124 -0.42 -9.32 7.20
C ALA A 124 -1.28 -10.60 7.11
N LYS A 125 -2.37 -10.56 6.33
CA LYS A 125 -3.27 -11.71 6.12
C LYS A 125 -2.57 -12.87 5.40
N TYR A 126 -1.54 -12.58 4.61
CA TYR A 126 -0.82 -13.56 3.79
C TYR A 126 0.65 -13.72 4.22
N ASN A 127 1.24 -12.66 4.78
CA ASN A 127 2.59 -12.66 5.29
C ASN A 127 2.62 -11.94 6.64
N LYS A 128 2.81 -12.69 7.73
CA LYS A 128 2.78 -12.16 9.10
C LYS A 128 3.82 -11.08 9.33
N ASP A 129 4.99 -11.21 8.71
CA ASP A 129 6.09 -10.25 8.82
C ASP A 129 5.81 -8.97 8.00
N GLY A 130 4.83 -9.02 7.11
CA GLY A 130 4.36 -7.90 6.31
C GLY A 130 3.30 -7.01 6.97
N GLY A 131 2.96 -7.28 8.23
CA GLY A 131 2.10 -6.43 9.03
C GLY A 131 2.72 -5.08 9.37
N ILE A 132 1.97 -4.26 10.11
CA ILE A 132 2.51 -2.98 10.61
C ILE A 132 3.58 -3.30 11.66
N ASP A 133 4.82 -2.89 11.37
CA ASP A 133 5.94 -2.94 12.31
C ASP A 133 5.89 -1.74 13.24
N TYR A 134 5.25 -1.92 14.39
CA TYR A 134 5.15 -0.90 15.44
C TYR A 134 6.47 -0.69 16.21
N GLU A 135 7.45 -1.57 16.07
CA GLU A 135 8.78 -1.39 16.65
C GLU A 135 9.68 -0.52 15.76
N GLY A 136 9.34 -0.43 14.46
CA GLY A 136 9.99 0.42 13.46
C GLY A 136 9.20 1.69 13.11
N ILE A 137 9.28 2.11 11.84
CA ILE A 137 8.56 3.31 11.36
C ILE A 137 7.04 3.15 11.32
N GLY A 138 6.50 1.92 11.42
CA GLY A 138 5.06 1.69 11.54
C GLY A 138 4.46 2.31 12.82
N MET A 139 5.28 2.64 13.84
CA MET A 139 4.84 3.40 15.02
C MET A 139 4.19 4.74 14.69
N ILE A 140 4.49 5.32 13.52
CA ILE A 140 3.90 6.57 13.02
C ILE A 140 2.39 6.42 12.86
N ASN A 141 1.85 5.20 12.75
CA ASN A 141 0.43 4.90 12.77
C ASN A 141 -0.30 5.46 14.01
N ASN A 142 0.43 5.67 15.12
CA ASN A 142 -0.08 6.30 16.34
C ASN A 142 -0.41 7.80 16.17
N LEU A 143 -0.04 8.43 15.05
CA LEU A 143 -0.41 9.81 14.72
C LEU A 143 -1.80 9.93 14.07
N ASN A 144 -2.49 8.80 13.84
CA ASN A 144 -3.88 8.83 13.38
C ASN A 144 -4.76 9.64 14.34
N SER A 145 -5.57 10.51 13.76
CA SER A 145 -6.55 11.34 14.47
C SER A 145 -7.70 11.69 13.53
N SER A 146 -8.64 12.52 13.98
CA SER A 146 -9.71 12.99 13.09
C SER A 146 -9.19 13.80 11.90
N LYS A 147 -8.06 14.51 12.06
CA LYS A 147 -7.47 15.38 11.03
C LYS A 147 -6.25 14.77 10.33
N ASN A 148 -5.54 13.85 10.96
CA ASN A 148 -4.37 13.21 10.39
C ASN A 148 -4.70 11.75 10.10
N GLN A 149 -4.51 11.32 8.87
CA GLN A 149 -4.67 9.92 8.49
C GLN A 149 -3.33 9.33 8.10
N VAL A 150 -3.01 8.17 8.68
CA VAL A 150 -1.78 7.44 8.40
C VAL A 150 -2.14 6.18 7.62
N GLY A 151 -1.54 6.01 6.46
CA GLY A 151 -1.56 4.76 5.69
C GLY A 151 -0.22 4.06 5.78
N VAL A 152 -0.19 2.83 6.30
CA VAL A 152 1.02 2.01 6.35
C VAL A 152 0.95 0.95 5.26
N PHE A 153 2.00 0.86 4.45
CA PHE A 153 2.12 -0.02 3.29
C PHE A 153 3.32 -0.95 3.45
N ALA A 154 3.17 -2.16 2.93
CA ALA A 154 4.26 -3.07 2.65
C ALA A 154 4.84 -2.71 1.28
N SER A 155 6.16 -2.45 1.24
CA SER A 155 6.85 -2.26 -0.02
C SER A 155 6.88 -3.54 -0.83
N GLY A 156 7.14 -3.41 -2.13
CA GLY A 156 7.23 -4.55 -3.03
C GLY A 156 8.01 -4.15 -4.27
N LYS A 157 8.44 -5.16 -5.03
CA LYS A 157 9.06 -4.90 -6.33
C LYS A 157 8.00 -4.51 -7.35
N GLY A 158 8.31 -3.52 -8.19
CA GLY A 158 7.45 -3.02 -9.26
C GLY A 158 6.33 -2.08 -8.80
N ASP A 159 5.37 -1.81 -9.68
CA ASP A 159 4.49 -0.65 -9.52
C ASP A 159 3.27 -0.87 -8.62
N VAL A 160 3.05 -2.08 -8.10
CA VAL A 160 1.80 -2.41 -7.37
C VAL A 160 1.63 -1.54 -6.13
N THR A 161 2.63 -1.47 -5.25
CA THR A 161 2.58 -0.62 -4.05
C THR A 161 2.58 0.86 -4.43
N LYS A 162 3.36 1.28 -5.43
CA LYS A 162 3.37 2.67 -5.92
C LYS A 162 1.98 3.12 -6.39
N ASN A 163 1.31 2.31 -7.20
CA ASN A 163 -0.02 2.60 -7.73
C ASN A 163 -1.09 2.69 -6.63
N ASP A 164 -1.05 1.81 -5.63
CA ASP A 164 -1.99 1.84 -4.51
C ASP A 164 -1.77 3.08 -3.61
N ILE A 165 -0.50 3.46 -3.37
CA ILE A 165 -0.15 4.70 -2.69
C ILE A 165 -0.63 5.91 -3.51
N LEU A 166 -0.38 5.93 -4.81
CA LEU A 166 -0.81 7.01 -5.71
C LEU A 166 -2.34 7.18 -5.69
N ALA A 167 -3.10 6.10 -5.75
CA ALA A 167 -4.56 6.14 -5.67
C ALA A 167 -5.05 6.75 -4.34
N SER A 168 -4.36 6.41 -3.24
CA SER A 168 -4.62 6.98 -1.91
C SER A 168 -4.32 8.47 -1.87
N VAL A 169 -3.19 8.89 -2.44
CA VAL A 169 -2.78 10.30 -2.56
C VAL A 169 -3.75 11.10 -3.44
N GLN A 170 -4.17 10.57 -4.58
CA GLN A 170 -5.13 11.24 -5.47
C GLN A 170 -6.50 11.41 -4.79
N SER A 171 -6.96 10.39 -4.07
CA SER A 171 -8.19 10.46 -3.28
C SER A 171 -8.07 11.53 -2.18
N PHE A 172 -6.92 11.59 -1.52
CA PHE A 172 -6.65 12.62 -0.52
C PHE A 172 -6.61 14.02 -1.12
N ARG A 173 -6.00 14.21 -2.29
CA ARG A 173 -5.96 15.51 -2.97
C ARG A 173 -7.34 15.98 -3.42
N LYS A 174 -8.24 15.06 -3.77
CA LYS A 174 -9.65 15.40 -4.05
C LYS A 174 -10.38 15.86 -2.78
N GLN A 175 -10.13 15.22 -1.64
CA GLN A 175 -10.76 15.54 -0.36
C GLN A 175 -10.18 16.80 0.30
N SER A 176 -8.86 16.94 0.28
CA SER A 176 -8.06 17.96 0.95
C SER A 176 -6.95 18.48 0.02
N PRO A 177 -7.30 19.37 -0.94
CA PRO A 177 -6.37 19.86 -1.96
C PRO A 177 -5.11 20.53 -1.40
N ASN A 178 -5.24 21.23 -0.27
CA ASN A 178 -4.16 21.95 0.41
C ASN A 178 -3.64 21.21 1.66
N GLY A 179 -4.10 19.98 1.89
CA GLY A 179 -3.67 19.19 3.03
C GLY A 179 -2.19 18.82 2.97
N LYS A 180 -1.52 18.59 4.10
CA LYS A 180 -0.13 18.17 4.05
C LYS A 180 -0.02 16.72 3.59
N LEU A 181 0.94 16.45 2.70
CA LEU A 181 1.33 15.10 2.33
C LEU A 181 2.74 14.83 2.84
N ILE A 182 2.85 13.86 3.73
CA ILE A 182 4.10 13.43 4.32
C ILE A 182 4.33 11.96 3.93
N MET A 183 5.53 11.64 3.48
CA MET A 183 5.92 10.31 3.04
C MET A 183 7.15 9.86 3.83
N VAL A 184 7.08 8.68 4.43
CA VAL A 184 8.17 8.08 5.20
C VAL A 184 8.44 6.70 4.64
N GLY A 185 9.68 6.43 4.25
CA GLY A 185 10.08 5.16 3.65
C GLY A 185 11.36 4.61 4.25
N HIS A 186 11.48 3.29 4.25
CA HIS A 186 12.71 2.57 4.60
C HIS A 186 13.08 1.58 3.49
N SER A 187 14.36 1.50 3.12
CA SER A 187 14.84 0.52 2.14
C SER A 187 14.03 0.61 0.83
N MET A 188 13.52 -0.51 0.32
CA MET A 188 12.62 -0.58 -0.84
C MET A 188 11.39 0.32 -0.70
N GLY A 189 10.91 0.55 0.52
CA GLY A 189 9.79 1.45 0.77
C GLY A 189 10.15 2.92 0.52
N ALA A 190 11.40 3.31 0.74
CA ALA A 190 11.90 4.64 0.41
C ALA A 190 12.07 4.82 -1.10
N ASP A 191 12.69 3.84 -1.76
CA ASP A 191 12.84 3.78 -3.22
C ASP A 191 11.48 3.91 -3.92
N ASN A 192 10.51 3.07 -3.57
CA ASN A 192 9.15 3.13 -4.12
C ASN A 192 8.51 4.53 -4.01
N LEU A 193 8.77 5.25 -2.93
CA LEU A 193 8.24 6.61 -2.72
C LEU A 193 8.97 7.65 -3.58
N ILE A 194 10.28 7.51 -3.74
CA ILE A 194 11.10 8.38 -4.60
C ILE A 194 10.71 8.20 -6.06
N GLU A 195 10.61 6.96 -6.54
CA GLU A 195 10.14 6.65 -7.89
C GLU A 195 8.76 7.24 -8.14
N LEU A 196 7.81 7.03 -7.21
CA LEU A 196 6.46 7.57 -7.33
C LEU A 196 6.46 9.10 -7.50
N VAL A 197 7.23 9.84 -6.70
CA VAL A 197 7.26 11.31 -6.80
C VAL A 197 8.01 11.81 -8.02
N ASN A 198 8.97 11.03 -8.55
CA ASN A 198 9.67 11.33 -9.80
C ASN A 198 8.77 11.09 -11.03
N GLU A 199 8.01 9.99 -11.03
CA GLU A 199 7.06 9.62 -12.09
C GLU A 199 5.84 10.55 -12.11
N HIS A 200 5.42 11.07 -10.95
CA HIS A 200 4.19 11.86 -10.77
C HIS A 200 4.45 13.27 -10.26
N SER A 201 4.89 14.16 -11.16
CA SER A 201 5.19 15.58 -10.84
C SER A 201 4.02 16.38 -10.25
N GLU A 202 2.78 15.91 -10.44
CA GLU A 202 1.57 16.47 -9.83
C GLU A 202 1.46 16.21 -8.32
N VAL A 203 2.16 15.19 -7.80
CA VAL A 203 2.16 14.81 -6.39
C VAL A 203 3.07 15.75 -5.62
N LYS A 204 2.48 16.72 -4.92
CA LYS A 204 3.21 17.66 -4.04
C LYS A 204 3.40 17.08 -2.66
N VAL A 205 4.64 16.95 -2.20
CA VAL A 205 5.03 16.37 -0.91
C VAL A 205 5.66 17.44 -0.03
N ASP A 206 5.16 17.58 1.20
CA ASP A 206 5.68 18.55 2.18
C ASP A 206 6.95 18.05 2.85
N LEU A 207 6.97 16.77 3.21
CA LEU A 207 8.11 16.07 3.80
C LEU A 207 8.24 14.67 3.20
N LEU A 208 9.39 14.37 2.62
CA LEU A 208 9.86 13.01 2.30
C LEU A 208 10.95 12.63 3.32
N PHE A 209 10.75 11.56 4.07
CA PHE A 209 11.71 11.06 5.04
C PHE A 209 12.15 9.65 4.66
N THR A 210 13.42 9.47 4.32
CA THR A 210 13.97 8.20 3.86
C THR A 210 14.97 7.65 4.86
N LEU A 211 14.99 6.33 4.95
CA LEU A 211 15.89 5.55 5.79
C LEU A 211 16.55 4.49 4.91
N ASP A 212 17.85 4.64 4.68
CA ASP A 212 18.72 3.70 3.96
C ASP A 212 18.04 3.17 2.70
N ILE A 213 17.82 4.07 1.73
CA ILE A 213 17.14 3.78 0.47
C ILE A 213 17.77 2.54 -0.16
N ALA A 214 16.95 1.62 -0.68
CA ALA A 214 17.49 0.43 -1.31
C ALA A 214 17.93 0.77 -2.73
N ASP A 215 19.22 0.67 -3.00
CA ASP A 215 19.75 0.68 -4.37
C ASP A 215 19.30 -0.64 -5.06
N ASP A 216 18.39 -0.54 -6.02
CA ASP A 216 18.13 -1.61 -6.98
C ASP A 216 18.95 -1.33 -8.25
N PRO A 217 20.17 -1.91 -8.39
CA PRO A 217 21.02 -1.66 -9.55
C PRO A 217 20.41 -2.14 -10.89
N LEU A 218 19.22 -2.75 -10.86
CA LEU A 218 18.45 -3.17 -12.03
C LEU A 218 17.30 -2.23 -12.42
N SER A 219 16.90 -1.26 -11.57
CA SER A 219 15.74 -0.39 -11.86
C SER A 219 16.08 0.75 -12.84
N GLY A 220 17.36 1.15 -12.94
CA GLY A 220 17.83 2.16 -13.90
C GLY A 220 17.29 3.58 -13.63
N THR A 221 16.57 3.77 -12.52
CA THR A 221 16.10 5.03 -11.97
C THR A 221 17.10 5.50 -10.94
N ASP A 222 17.61 6.72 -11.12
CA ASP A 222 18.45 7.41 -10.13
C ASP A 222 17.54 7.87 -8.98
N ASP A 223 17.53 7.10 -7.89
CA ASP A 223 16.77 7.32 -6.66
C ASP A 223 17.47 8.31 -5.70
N ASP A 224 18.64 8.83 -6.07
CA ASP A 224 19.31 9.90 -5.33
C ASP A 224 18.74 11.28 -5.68
N ILE A 225 18.14 11.45 -6.86
CA ILE A 225 17.62 12.75 -7.30
C ILE A 225 16.18 12.97 -6.85
N ILE A 226 16.01 13.90 -5.91
CA ILE A 226 14.69 14.32 -5.42
C ILE A 226 14.11 15.44 -6.30
N PRO A 227 12.88 15.27 -6.82
CA PRO A 227 12.27 16.22 -7.74
C PRO A 227 11.67 17.44 -7.01
N SER A 228 11.47 18.52 -7.76
CA SER A 228 11.04 19.82 -7.22
C SER A 228 9.63 19.86 -6.60
N ASN A 229 8.83 18.81 -6.79
CA ASN A 229 7.53 18.62 -6.15
C ASN A 229 7.64 18.12 -4.70
N VAL A 230 8.85 17.83 -4.22
CA VAL A 230 9.14 17.60 -2.80
C VAL A 230 9.71 18.88 -2.18
N LYS A 231 9.08 19.39 -1.13
CA LYS A 231 9.50 20.63 -0.46
C LYS A 231 10.68 20.43 0.49
N THR A 232 10.66 19.34 1.25
CA THR A 232 11.74 18.99 2.18
C THR A 232 11.95 17.48 2.12
N ALA A 233 13.19 17.07 1.90
CA ALA A 233 13.63 15.68 1.94
C ALA A 233 14.68 15.51 3.05
N VAL A 234 14.51 14.50 3.88
CA VAL A 234 15.43 14.14 4.96
C VAL A 234 15.83 12.69 4.77
N ASN A 235 17.11 12.42 4.63
CA ASN A 235 17.62 11.09 4.36
C ASN A 235 18.58 10.66 5.46
N TYR A 236 18.27 9.54 6.10
CA TYR A 236 19.14 8.89 7.08
C TYR A 236 19.76 7.68 6.39
N TYR A 237 21.08 7.65 6.26
CA TYR A 237 21.77 6.66 5.43
C TYR A 237 23.04 6.16 6.12
N ASN A 238 23.41 4.90 5.89
CA ASN A 238 24.61 4.32 6.47
C ASN A 238 25.81 4.41 5.52
N LYS A 239 26.81 5.23 5.87
CA LYS A 239 28.02 5.46 5.04
C LYS A 239 28.98 4.26 4.91
N ASN A 240 28.81 3.20 5.71
CA ASN A 240 29.83 2.15 5.87
C ASN A 240 29.30 0.73 5.59
N ASP A 241 28.47 0.58 4.58
CA ASP A 241 28.12 -0.71 3.99
C ASP A 241 29.22 -1.24 3.03
N GLY A 242 30.51 -0.86 3.13
CA GLY A 242 31.50 -1.20 2.09
C GLY A 242 32.80 -1.90 2.54
N PHE A 243 32.79 -3.23 2.75
CA PHE A 243 33.95 -4.15 2.61
C PHE A 243 33.59 -5.67 2.64
N MET A 244 33.29 -6.29 1.48
CA MET A 244 32.63 -7.62 1.26
C MET A 244 31.10 -7.64 1.41
N HIS A 245 30.46 -6.49 1.18
CA HIS A 245 29.10 -6.15 1.60
C HIS A 245 28.09 -6.13 0.45
N SER A 246 26.82 -6.27 0.81
CA SER A 246 25.70 -6.65 -0.06
C SER A 246 25.01 -5.48 -0.80
N GLY A 247 25.68 -4.32 -0.98
CA GLY A 247 25.38 -3.34 -2.02
C GLY A 247 23.93 -2.88 -2.13
N ILE A 248 23.24 -2.67 -1.01
CA ILE A 248 21.88 -2.11 -0.99
C ILE A 248 21.88 -0.93 -0.02
N GLY A 249 21.84 0.27 -0.59
CA GLY A 249 21.73 1.55 0.12
C GLY A 249 23.03 2.19 0.58
N GLY A 250 22.90 3.31 1.30
CA GLY A 250 24.03 4.08 1.80
C GLY A 250 24.38 5.36 1.01
N GLU A 251 23.48 5.81 0.15
CA GLU A 251 23.68 6.99 -0.70
C GLU A 251 23.04 8.26 -0.11
N ASP A 252 23.65 9.39 -0.42
CA ASP A 252 23.13 10.71 -0.10
C ASP A 252 22.28 11.25 -1.25
N ILE A 253 21.10 11.76 -0.91
CA ILE A 253 20.18 12.29 -1.92
C ILE A 253 20.54 13.73 -2.29
N GLU A 254 20.18 14.15 -3.51
CA GLU A 254 20.37 15.50 -4.01
C GLU A 254 19.04 16.11 -4.50
N ALA A 255 18.91 17.43 -4.36
CA ALA A 255 17.75 18.13 -4.92
C ALA A 255 17.98 18.39 -6.42
N LYS A 256 17.04 17.99 -7.28
CA LYS A 256 17.03 18.39 -8.69
C LYS A 256 17.05 19.90 -8.89
N ASP A 257 16.38 20.64 -7.99
CA ASP A 257 16.41 22.10 -7.90
C ASP A 257 16.51 22.53 -6.43
N PRO A 258 17.73 22.84 -5.94
CA PRO A 258 17.97 23.26 -4.55
C PRO A 258 17.23 24.55 -4.14
N SER A 259 16.71 25.32 -5.10
CA SER A 259 15.89 26.51 -4.78
C SER A 259 14.46 26.15 -4.38
N LYS A 260 13.99 24.95 -4.73
CA LYS A 260 12.63 24.46 -4.46
C LYS A 260 12.59 23.35 -3.42
N THR A 261 13.60 22.49 -3.39
CA THR A 261 13.67 21.32 -2.51
C THR A 261 14.81 21.49 -1.52
N LYS A 262 14.48 21.40 -0.23
CA LYS A 262 15.47 21.39 0.85
C LYS A 262 15.86 19.96 1.18
N VAL A 263 17.13 19.61 1.05
CA VAL A 263 17.65 18.29 1.38
C VAL A 263 18.47 18.35 2.68
N LEU A 264 18.29 17.34 3.54
CA LEU A 264 19.12 17.09 4.71
C LEU A 264 19.56 15.62 4.72
N ASN A 265 20.84 15.39 4.44
CA ASN A 265 21.49 14.09 4.54
C ASN A 265 22.08 13.91 5.95
N VAL A 266 21.70 12.83 6.63
CA VAL A 266 22.13 12.49 7.99
C VAL A 266 22.83 11.13 7.95
N PRO A 267 24.18 11.11 7.92
CA PRO A 267 24.89 9.84 7.99
C PRO A 267 24.72 9.24 9.38
N VAL A 268 24.40 7.95 9.42
CA VAL A 268 24.16 7.20 10.65
C VAL A 268 24.96 5.90 10.68
N SER A 269 25.06 5.30 11.87
CA SER A 269 25.60 3.96 12.05
C SER A 269 24.48 3.03 12.50
N SER A 270 24.02 2.15 11.60
CA SER A 270 23.02 1.11 11.84
C SER A 270 23.09 0.06 10.75
N ALA A 271 22.69 -1.18 11.04
CA ALA A 271 22.45 -2.14 9.97
C ALA A 271 21.24 -1.70 9.12
N HIS A 272 21.27 -2.02 7.83
CA HIS A 272 20.21 -1.71 6.86
C HIS A 272 18.82 -2.11 7.35
N THR A 273 18.69 -3.31 7.91
CA THR A 273 17.40 -3.85 8.41
C THR A 273 17.01 -3.38 9.82
N GLN A 274 17.81 -2.53 10.47
CA GLN A 274 17.58 -2.07 11.85
C GLN A 274 17.53 -0.55 11.96
N ILE A 275 17.84 0.17 10.89
CA ILE A 275 17.89 1.64 10.88
C ILE A 275 16.52 2.25 11.17
N ASP A 276 15.46 1.63 10.66
CA ASP A 276 14.09 2.05 10.88
C ASP A 276 13.67 1.88 12.34
N ASN A 277 14.04 0.76 12.98
CA ASN A 277 13.89 0.58 14.42
C ASN A 277 14.70 1.60 15.21
N LYS A 278 15.98 1.80 14.86
CA LYS A 278 16.90 2.66 15.62
C LYS A 278 16.55 4.14 15.54
N TYR A 279 16.09 4.62 14.39
CA TYR A 279 15.79 6.02 14.12
C TYR A 279 14.29 6.32 13.94
N ARG A 280 13.40 5.40 14.32
CA ARG A 280 11.94 5.59 14.31
C ARG A 280 11.47 6.89 14.96
N TYR A 281 12.08 7.28 16.09
CA TYR A 281 11.72 8.52 16.78
C TYR A 281 12.15 9.76 16.00
N ASN A 282 13.24 9.69 15.22
CA ASN A 282 13.66 10.77 14.34
C ASN A 282 12.64 10.96 13.21
N ALA A 283 12.21 9.86 12.58
CA ALA A 283 11.15 9.88 11.58
C ALA A 283 9.83 10.40 12.17
N TYR A 284 9.39 9.84 13.30
CA TYR A 284 8.18 10.25 14.01
C TYR A 284 8.19 11.75 14.36
N ASN A 285 9.30 12.24 14.94
CA ASN A 285 9.42 13.64 15.33
C ASN A 285 9.48 14.56 14.10
N ALA A 286 10.09 14.12 12.99
CA ALA A 286 10.07 14.87 11.74
C ALA A 286 8.64 15.04 11.20
N VAL A 287 7.84 13.97 11.23
CA VAL A 287 6.41 14.01 10.87
C VAL A 287 5.64 14.97 11.79
N VAL A 288 5.78 14.84 13.11
CA VAL A 288 5.12 15.72 14.09
C VAL A 288 5.50 17.19 13.86
N ASN A 289 6.78 17.47 13.63
CA ASN A 289 7.26 18.81 13.36
C ASN A 289 6.66 19.37 12.07
N GLU A 290 6.60 18.59 10.99
CA GLU A 290 5.97 19.03 9.74
C GLU A 290 4.48 19.29 9.94
N LEU A 291 3.75 18.41 10.63
CA LEU A 291 2.32 18.58 10.91
C LEU A 291 2.05 19.89 11.68
N ASN A 292 2.91 20.26 12.63
CA ASN A 292 2.77 21.46 13.46
C ASN A 292 3.25 22.76 12.79
N LYS A 293 3.90 22.72 11.62
CA LYS A 293 4.27 23.95 10.90
C LYS A 293 3.02 24.70 10.46
N GLU A 294 2.82 25.92 10.91
CA GLU A 294 1.76 26.76 10.35
C GLU A 294 2.05 27.07 8.87
N GLU A 295 1.02 27.04 8.02
CA GLU A 295 1.13 27.62 6.69
C GLU A 295 1.40 29.12 6.89
N LYS A 296 2.60 29.58 6.51
CA LYS A 296 2.85 31.01 6.39
C LYS A 296 1.89 31.53 5.32
N LYS A 297 0.79 32.16 5.75
CA LYS A 297 -0.10 32.93 4.88
C LYS A 297 0.77 33.95 4.17
N LYS A 298 1.00 33.75 2.86
CA LYS A 298 1.54 34.77 1.97
C LYS A 298 0.43 35.75 1.62
#